data_AF-A0A963W8E1-F1
#
_entry.id   AF-A0A963W8E1-F1
#
_cell.length_a   1.000
_cell.length_b   1.000
_cell.length_c   1.000
_cell.angle_alpha   90.00
_cell.angle_beta   90.00
_cell.angle_gamma   90.00
#
_symmetry.space_group_name_H-M   'P 1'
#
loop_
_entity.id
_entity.type
_entity.pdbx_description
1 polymer ?
#
loop_
_entity_poly.entity_id
_entity_poly.type
_entity_poly.pdbx_seq_one_letter_code
_entity_poly.pdbx_strand_id
1 'polypeptide(L)'
;MYSNLLLDRLERLHPERIDLSLDRMERLLRELGHPERRLPPTIHVAGTNGKGSTIAFVRAIAEAMGHSVHVYTSPHLIQFHERIVLAGSPISEVNLVRCLERVESVNDGQPITSFEITTAAAFLAFSETPADILLLETGLGGRLDATNVVSKPRVTAITPVSIDHVSFLGDSISAISGEKAGILKPNVTCVVGRQDNAALEVIARRANEIGAPLQVFGEGYAVSRQGDRIVYEDA
;
A
#
# COMPACT_ATOMS: atom_id res chain seq x y z
N MET A 1 -21.50 7.27 -13.01
CA MET A 1 -21.17 7.97 -11.74
C MET A 1 -20.31 9.17 -12.10
N TYR A 2 -20.43 10.27 -11.35
CA TYR A 2 -19.70 11.50 -11.64
C TYR A 2 -18.19 11.31 -11.40
N SER A 3 -17.83 10.50 -10.40
CA SER A 3 -16.47 10.06 -10.14
C SER A 3 -15.77 9.48 -11.39
N ASN A 4 -16.47 8.70 -12.23
CA ASN A 4 -15.88 8.16 -13.47
C ASN A 4 -15.44 9.28 -14.43
N LEU A 5 -16.23 10.34 -14.57
CA LEU A 5 -15.88 11.48 -15.45
C LEU A 5 -14.65 12.23 -14.92
N LEU A 6 -14.53 12.36 -13.59
CA LEU A 6 -13.35 12.94 -12.96
C LEU A 6 -12.13 12.05 -13.20
N LEU A 7 -12.24 10.75 -12.95
CA LEU A 7 -11.14 9.80 -13.15
C LEU A 7 -10.66 9.81 -14.61
N ASP A 8 -11.56 9.78 -15.59
CA ASP A 8 -11.22 9.87 -17.02
C ASP A 8 -10.49 11.19 -17.38
N ARG A 9 -10.80 12.29 -16.68
CA ARG A 9 -10.12 13.57 -16.84
C ARG A 9 -8.72 13.53 -16.21
N LEU A 10 -8.61 13.00 -15.00
CA LEU A 10 -7.35 12.89 -14.26
C LEU A 10 -6.35 11.97 -14.96
N GLU A 11 -6.81 10.92 -15.65
CA GLU A 11 -5.96 10.07 -16.48
C GLU A 11 -5.22 10.82 -17.59
N ARG A 12 -5.68 12.01 -17.99
CA ARG A 12 -5.06 12.83 -19.06
C ARG A 12 -3.97 13.77 -18.55
N LEU A 13 -3.75 13.86 -17.24
CA LEU A 13 -2.73 14.73 -16.64
C LEU A 13 -1.30 14.19 -16.81
N HIS A 14 -1.14 12.93 -17.23
CA HIS A 14 0.15 12.33 -17.48
C HIS A 14 0.12 11.44 -18.73
N PRO A 15 1.12 11.53 -19.63
CA PRO A 15 1.14 10.72 -20.85
C PRO A 15 1.34 9.23 -20.58
N GLU A 16 2.09 8.89 -19.51
CA GLU A 16 2.34 7.51 -19.11
C GLU A 16 1.41 7.07 -17.98
N ARG A 17 0.90 5.83 -18.09
CA ARG A 17 0.08 5.22 -17.04
C ARG A 17 0.90 4.85 -15.80
N ILE A 18 2.18 4.54 -15.98
CA ILE A 18 3.11 4.14 -14.92
C ILE A 18 4.38 4.95 -15.13
N ASP A 19 4.65 5.86 -14.21
CA ASP A 19 5.91 6.60 -14.08
C ASP A 19 6.24 6.60 -12.59
N LEU A 20 7.28 5.87 -12.21
CA LEU A 20 7.64 5.65 -10.81
C LEU A 20 8.52 6.78 -10.30
N SER A 21 7.93 7.68 -9.51
CA SER A 21 8.63 8.73 -8.77
C SER A 21 7.83 9.08 -7.51
N LEU A 22 8.51 9.62 -6.50
CA LEU A 22 7.87 10.20 -5.33
C LEU A 22 7.76 11.73 -5.42
N ASP A 23 8.51 12.39 -6.29
CA ASP A 23 8.65 13.85 -6.28
C ASP A 23 7.30 14.55 -6.52
N ARG A 24 6.51 14.05 -7.48
CA ARG A 24 5.17 14.58 -7.79
C ARG A 24 4.20 14.36 -6.64
N MET A 25 4.22 13.16 -6.06
CA MET A 25 3.38 12.80 -4.92
C MET A 25 3.72 13.66 -3.69
N GLU A 26 5.00 13.82 -3.37
CA GLU A 26 5.46 14.63 -2.24
C GLU A 26 5.15 16.13 -2.41
N ARG A 27 5.24 16.65 -3.64
CA ARG A 27 4.80 18.02 -3.96
C ARG A 27 3.30 18.17 -3.65
N LEU A 28 2.47 17.31 -4.22
CA LEU A 28 1.02 17.39 -4.04
C LEU A 28 0.61 17.22 -2.57
N LEU A 29 1.21 16.28 -1.84
CA LEU A 29 0.92 16.08 -0.42
C LEU A 29 1.28 17.29 0.44
N ARG A 30 2.37 17.99 0.11
CA ARG A 30 2.75 19.25 0.77
C ARG A 30 1.70 20.33 0.58
N GLU A 31 1.22 20.50 -0.65
CA GLU A 31 0.16 21.46 -1.00
C GLU A 31 -1.19 21.08 -0.35
N LEU A 32 -1.46 19.79 -0.16
CA LEU A 32 -2.62 19.28 0.59
C LEU A 32 -2.49 19.39 2.11
N GLY A 33 -1.37 19.92 2.63
CA GLY A 33 -1.14 20.06 4.06
C GLY A 33 -0.86 18.73 4.76
N HIS A 34 -0.18 17.81 4.09
CA HIS A 34 0.32 16.54 4.63
C HIS A 34 -0.74 15.57 5.22
N PRO A 35 -1.76 15.16 4.46
CA PRO A 35 -2.74 14.18 4.93
C PRO A 35 -2.12 12.83 5.31
N GLU A 36 -1.03 12.42 4.65
CA GLU A 36 -0.28 11.19 4.92
C GLU A 36 0.31 11.13 6.35
N ARG A 37 0.45 12.28 7.02
CA ARG A 37 0.96 12.38 8.40
C ARG A 37 -0.13 12.28 9.47
N ARG A 38 -1.40 12.24 9.06
CA ARG A 38 -2.58 12.13 9.93
C ARG A 38 -3.34 10.83 9.72
N LEU A 39 -2.71 9.85 9.07
CA LEU A 39 -3.28 8.52 8.90
C LEU A 39 -3.31 7.78 10.25
N PRO A 40 -4.28 6.88 10.46
CA PRO A 40 -4.26 5.97 11.61
C PRO A 40 -3.06 5.02 11.53
N PRO A 41 -2.76 4.24 12.59
CA PRO A 41 -1.74 3.20 12.56
C PRO A 41 -1.83 2.38 11.27
N THR A 42 -0.76 2.41 10.46
CA THR A 42 -0.78 1.87 9.10
C THR A 42 -0.02 0.54 9.02
N ILE A 43 -0.61 -0.48 8.41
CA ILE A 43 0.09 -1.69 7.96
C ILE A 43 0.31 -1.55 6.45
N HIS A 44 1.57 -1.49 6.02
CA HIS A 44 1.93 -1.29 4.61
C HIS A 44 2.41 -2.59 3.98
N VAL A 45 1.75 -3.05 2.92
CA VAL A 45 1.93 -4.39 2.34
C VAL A 45 2.43 -4.31 0.90
N ALA A 46 3.61 -4.89 0.66
CA ALA A 46 4.18 -5.11 -0.67
C ALA A 46 4.34 -6.61 -0.98
N GLY A 47 4.68 -6.92 -2.23
CA GLY A 47 4.83 -8.29 -2.72
C GLY A 47 4.46 -8.44 -4.19
N THR A 48 4.78 -9.58 -4.79
CA THR A 48 4.29 -9.90 -6.14
C THR A 48 2.84 -10.37 -6.04
N ASN A 49 2.60 -11.40 -5.24
CA ASN A 49 1.27 -11.99 -5.03
C ASN A 49 0.87 -12.00 -3.55
N GLY A 50 -0.44 -12.02 -3.29
CA GLY A 50 -0.98 -12.21 -1.95
C GLY A 50 -1.14 -10.93 -1.11
N LYS A 51 -0.82 -9.75 -1.65
CA LYS A 51 -1.03 -8.44 -1.00
C LYS A 51 -2.50 -8.24 -0.59
N GLY A 52 -3.41 -8.21 -1.56
CA GLY A 52 -4.85 -8.08 -1.33
C GLY A 52 -5.44 -9.16 -0.41
N SER A 53 -5.04 -10.44 -0.56
CA SER A 53 -5.50 -11.51 0.33
C SER A 53 -5.02 -11.32 1.78
N THR A 54 -3.76 -10.90 1.96
CA THR A 54 -3.21 -10.58 3.28
C THR A 54 -4.01 -9.46 3.93
N ILE A 55 -4.26 -8.38 3.19
CA ILE A 55 -5.10 -7.26 3.64
C ILE A 55 -6.50 -7.74 4.01
N ALA A 56 -7.12 -8.60 3.20
CA ALA A 56 -8.45 -9.14 3.49
C ALA A 56 -8.49 -9.94 4.80
N PHE A 57 -7.48 -10.79 5.06
CA PHE A 57 -7.39 -11.53 6.33
C PHE A 57 -7.16 -10.60 7.53
N VAL A 58 -6.24 -9.64 7.43
CA VAL A 58 -5.95 -8.69 8.50
C VAL A 58 -7.18 -7.81 8.79
N ARG A 59 -7.89 -7.38 7.74
CA ARG A 59 -9.15 -6.65 7.85
C ARG A 59 -10.18 -7.46 8.65
N ALA A 60 -10.42 -8.71 8.25
CA ALA A 60 -11.41 -9.56 8.91
C ALA A 60 -11.08 -9.80 10.39
N ILE A 61 -9.80 -9.99 10.73
CA ILE A 61 -9.34 -10.13 12.12
C ILE A 61 -9.60 -8.83 12.90
N ALA A 62 -9.20 -7.68 12.36
CA ALA A 62 -9.37 -6.40 13.02
C ALA A 62 -10.85 -6.03 13.23
N GLU A 63 -11.70 -6.23 12.21
CA GLU A 63 -13.14 -6.00 12.31
C GLU A 63 -13.80 -6.96 13.32
N ALA A 64 -13.38 -8.23 13.37
CA ALA A 64 -13.87 -9.19 14.37
C ALA A 64 -13.47 -8.80 15.81
N MET A 65 -12.37 -8.06 15.97
CA MET A 65 -11.96 -7.47 17.25
C MET A 65 -12.70 -6.15 17.58
N GLY A 66 -13.60 -5.69 16.71
CA GLY A 66 -14.35 -4.46 16.88
C GLY A 66 -13.63 -3.19 16.43
N HIS A 67 -12.52 -3.32 15.69
CA HIS A 67 -11.80 -2.16 15.15
C HIS A 67 -12.43 -1.66 13.84
N SER A 68 -12.46 -0.34 13.70
CA SER A 68 -12.76 0.36 12.45
C SER A 68 -11.52 0.35 11.53
N VAL A 69 -11.70 -0.11 10.29
CA VAL A 69 -10.59 -0.37 9.37
C VAL A 69 -10.73 0.45 8.09
N HIS A 70 -9.69 1.22 7.77
CA HIS A 70 -9.49 1.76 6.43
C HIS A 70 -8.73 0.76 5.57
N VAL A 71 -9.05 0.70 4.28
CA VAL A 71 -8.33 -0.14 3.31
C VAL A 71 -8.05 0.65 2.04
N TYR A 72 -6.81 0.56 1.56
CA TYR A 72 -6.41 0.96 0.23
C TYR A 72 -5.89 -0.26 -0.54
N THR A 73 -6.56 -0.62 -1.64
CA THR A 73 -6.21 -1.78 -2.47
C THR A 73 -6.28 -1.46 -3.95
N SER A 74 -5.52 -2.20 -4.77
CA SER A 74 -5.57 -2.06 -6.23
C SER A 74 -5.19 -3.36 -6.96
N PRO A 75 -5.70 -3.59 -8.18
CA PRO A 75 -6.74 -2.83 -8.88
C PRO A 75 -8.14 -3.08 -8.27
N HIS A 76 -9.17 -2.44 -8.83
CA HIS A 76 -10.57 -2.76 -8.54
C HIS A 76 -11.10 -3.75 -9.60
N LEU A 77 -12.20 -4.45 -9.30
CA LEU A 77 -12.83 -5.37 -10.24
C LEU A 77 -13.93 -4.70 -11.07
N ILE A 78 -14.83 -3.96 -10.43
CA ILE A 78 -16.00 -3.36 -11.10
C ILE A 78 -16.00 -1.84 -10.96
N GLN A 79 -15.77 -1.32 -9.75
CA GLN A 79 -15.90 0.09 -9.43
C GLN A 79 -14.68 0.62 -8.69
N PHE A 80 -14.25 1.84 -9.03
CA PHE A 80 -13.12 2.49 -8.37
C PHE A 80 -13.28 2.57 -6.84
N HIS A 81 -14.51 2.74 -6.35
CA HIS A 81 -14.85 2.76 -4.92
C HIS A 81 -14.32 1.55 -4.14
N GLU A 82 -14.16 0.39 -4.78
CA GLU A 82 -13.60 -0.82 -4.15
C GLU A 82 -12.17 -0.60 -3.65
N ARG A 83 -11.43 0.35 -4.24
CA ARG A 83 -10.05 0.64 -3.86
C ARG A 83 -9.92 1.35 -2.51
N ILE A 84 -10.98 1.99 -2.03
CA ILE A 84 -10.94 2.84 -0.85
C ILE A 84 -12.09 2.43 0.08
N VAL A 85 -11.76 1.79 1.19
CA VAL A 85 -12.71 1.48 2.27
C VAL A 85 -12.47 2.45 3.41
N LEU A 86 -13.52 3.16 3.82
CA LEU A 86 -13.52 4.05 4.97
C LEU A 86 -14.27 3.38 6.14
N ALA A 87 -13.56 3.11 7.23
CA ALA A 87 -14.10 2.55 8.48
C ALA A 87 -15.04 1.34 8.24
N GLY A 88 -14.62 0.41 7.38
CA GLY A 88 -15.34 -0.82 7.06
C GLY A 88 -16.29 -0.76 5.85
N SER A 89 -16.57 0.41 5.27
CA SER A 89 -17.44 0.51 4.08
C SER A 89 -16.70 1.12 2.88
N PRO A 90 -16.95 0.67 1.63
CA PRO A 90 -16.44 1.36 0.45
C PRO A 90 -16.78 2.86 0.50
N ILE A 91 -15.84 3.70 0.06
CA ILE A 91 -16.06 5.15 0.01
C ILE A 91 -17.35 5.45 -0.77
N SER A 92 -18.17 6.37 -0.26
CA SER A 92 -19.36 6.81 -0.99
C SER A 92 -18.96 7.66 -2.20
N GLU A 93 -19.79 7.68 -3.24
CA GLU A 93 -19.63 8.56 -4.41
C GLU A 93 -19.39 10.03 -4.01
N VAL A 94 -20.18 10.57 -3.07
CA VAL A 94 -20.06 11.96 -2.61
C VAL A 94 -18.68 12.24 -2.02
N ASN A 95 -18.20 11.36 -1.13
CA ASN A 95 -16.87 11.51 -0.52
C ASN A 95 -15.75 11.34 -1.54
N LEU A 96 -15.88 10.39 -2.47
CA LEU A 96 -14.87 10.17 -3.51
C LEU A 96 -14.75 11.41 -4.41
N VAL A 97 -15.87 11.91 -4.93
CA VAL A 97 -15.93 13.13 -5.75
C VAL A 97 -15.30 14.31 -5.01
N ARG A 98 -15.73 14.56 -3.76
CA ARG A 98 -15.20 15.65 -2.93
C ARG A 98 -13.68 15.58 -2.78
N CYS A 99 -13.13 14.39 -2.53
CA CYS A 99 -11.68 14.22 -2.40
C CYS A 99 -10.96 14.41 -3.74
N LEU A 100 -11.48 13.82 -4.83
CA LEU A 100 -10.88 13.95 -6.16
C LEU A 100 -10.85 15.40 -6.63
N GLU A 101 -11.96 16.14 -6.52
CA GLU A 101 -12.03 17.55 -6.92
C GLU A 101 -11.07 18.42 -6.11
N ARG A 102 -10.97 18.19 -4.79
CA ARG A 102 -10.05 18.96 -3.95
C ARG A 102 -8.59 18.68 -4.32
N VAL A 103 -8.24 17.42 -4.54
CA VAL A 103 -6.88 17.06 -4.94
C VAL A 103 -6.55 17.60 -6.32
N GLU A 104 -7.47 17.51 -7.28
CA GLU A 104 -7.30 18.06 -8.62
C GLU A 104 -7.12 19.59 -8.60
N SER A 105 -7.97 20.28 -7.83
CA SER A 105 -7.87 21.74 -7.69
C SER A 105 -6.55 22.17 -7.07
N VAL A 106 -6.03 21.40 -6.11
CA VAL A 106 -4.73 21.69 -5.48
C VAL A 106 -3.58 21.37 -6.45
N ASN A 107 -3.71 20.30 -7.24
CA ASN A 107 -2.70 19.91 -8.23
C ASN A 107 -2.57 20.94 -9.37
N ASP A 108 -3.61 21.74 -9.65
CA ASP A 108 -3.59 22.88 -10.59
C ASP A 108 -3.01 22.53 -11.98
N GLY A 109 -3.43 21.39 -12.52
CA GLY A 109 -3.03 20.92 -13.86
C GLY A 109 -1.55 20.48 -13.99
N GLN A 110 -0.79 20.44 -12.90
CA GLN A 110 0.58 19.95 -12.90
C GLN A 110 0.65 18.46 -13.27
N PRO A 111 1.74 17.97 -13.90
CA PRO A 111 1.89 16.56 -14.23
C PRO A 111 1.78 15.67 -12.99
N ILE A 112 0.89 14.68 -13.06
CA ILE A 112 0.71 13.65 -12.03
C ILE A 112 -0.01 12.43 -12.62
N THR A 113 0.45 11.24 -12.28
CA THR A 113 -0.17 10.01 -12.76
C THR A 113 -1.54 9.79 -12.10
N SER A 114 -2.40 9.02 -12.77
CA SER A 114 -3.70 8.62 -12.21
C SER A 114 -3.55 7.87 -10.88
N PHE A 115 -2.51 7.04 -10.74
CA PHE A 115 -2.24 6.34 -9.49
C PHE A 115 -1.83 7.29 -8.35
N GLU A 116 -0.92 8.24 -8.60
CA GLU A 116 -0.48 9.21 -7.58
C GLU A 116 -1.66 10.09 -7.12
N ILE A 117 -2.41 10.69 -8.05
CA ILE A 117 -3.48 11.63 -7.68
C ILE A 117 -4.64 10.94 -6.95
N THR A 118 -4.98 9.71 -7.35
CA THR A 118 -6.03 8.95 -6.66
C THR A 118 -5.55 8.41 -5.31
N THR A 119 -4.27 8.08 -5.17
CA THR A 119 -3.64 7.77 -3.86
C THR A 119 -3.70 8.99 -2.93
N ALA A 120 -3.43 10.20 -3.44
CA ALA A 120 -3.53 11.43 -2.65
C ALA A 120 -4.97 11.69 -2.19
N ALA A 121 -5.97 11.43 -3.05
CA ALA A 121 -7.39 11.53 -2.69
C ALA A 121 -7.79 10.49 -1.61
N ALA A 122 -7.24 9.28 -1.68
CA ALA A 122 -7.42 8.26 -0.65
C ALA A 122 -6.83 8.70 0.69
N PHE A 123 -5.57 9.19 0.71
CA PHE A 123 -4.95 9.72 1.93
C PHE A 123 -5.73 10.89 2.53
N LEU A 124 -6.26 11.79 1.69
CA LEU A 124 -7.14 12.86 2.15
C LEU A 124 -8.38 12.29 2.85
N ALA A 125 -9.08 11.33 2.21
CA ALA A 125 -10.26 10.69 2.78
C ALA A 125 -9.97 9.97 4.12
N PHE A 126 -8.86 9.22 4.20
CA PHE A 126 -8.43 8.54 5.41
C PHE A 126 -8.05 9.51 6.53
N SER A 127 -7.40 10.63 6.20
CA SER A 127 -6.99 11.63 7.20
C SER A 127 -8.17 12.41 7.79
N GLU A 128 -9.31 12.44 7.10
CA GLU A 128 -10.52 13.17 7.50
C GLU A 128 -11.59 12.26 8.11
N THR A 129 -11.38 10.94 8.07
CA THR A 129 -12.31 9.95 8.63
C THR A 129 -11.59 9.15 9.72
N PRO A 130 -12.02 9.18 10.99
CA PRO A 130 -11.42 8.37 12.04
C PRO A 130 -11.50 6.87 11.73
N ALA A 131 -10.41 6.15 12.01
CA ALA A 131 -10.37 4.69 12.06
C ALA A 131 -9.25 4.23 13.01
N ASP A 132 -9.31 2.97 13.45
CA ASP A 132 -8.30 2.39 14.34
C ASP A 132 -7.04 1.96 13.58
N ILE A 133 -7.18 1.59 12.31
CA ILE A 133 -6.09 1.06 11.49
C ILE A 133 -6.30 1.34 9.99
N LEU A 134 -5.20 1.54 9.26
CA LEU A 134 -5.18 1.58 7.80
C LEU A 134 -4.38 0.39 7.25
N LEU A 135 -4.99 -0.35 6.32
CA LEU A 135 -4.33 -1.39 5.55
C LEU A 135 -4.00 -0.83 4.16
N LEU A 136 -2.71 -0.63 3.89
CA LEU A 136 -2.21 0.06 2.70
C LEU A 136 -1.53 -0.93 1.77
N GLU A 137 -2.11 -1.20 0.61
CA GLU A 137 -1.50 -1.99 -0.46
C GLU A 137 -0.56 -1.14 -1.31
N THR A 138 0.66 -1.59 -1.53
CA THR A 138 1.54 -1.05 -2.56
C THR A 138 1.02 -1.38 -3.96
N GLY A 139 0.94 -0.38 -4.84
CA GLY A 139 0.51 -0.57 -6.24
C GLY A 139 1.54 -1.37 -7.04
N LEU A 140 2.73 -0.81 -7.22
CA LEU A 140 3.81 -1.41 -8.01
C LEU A 140 5.17 -1.26 -7.33
N GLY A 141 5.91 -2.36 -7.22
CA GLY A 141 7.24 -2.35 -6.60
C GLY A 141 7.16 -2.12 -5.09
N GLY A 142 7.52 -0.91 -4.66
CA GLY A 142 7.55 -0.49 -3.26
C GLY A 142 8.32 0.81 -3.06
N ARG A 143 9.60 0.83 -3.44
CA ARG A 143 10.53 1.95 -3.22
C ARG A 143 10.01 3.28 -3.75
N LEU A 144 9.52 3.30 -4.98
CA LEU A 144 9.02 4.49 -5.69
C LEU A 144 7.50 4.49 -5.86
N ASP A 145 6.79 3.62 -5.16
CA ASP A 145 5.32 3.58 -5.22
C ASP A 145 4.72 4.77 -4.46
N ALA A 146 3.64 5.37 -4.98
CA ALA A 146 2.98 6.53 -4.37
C ALA A 146 2.55 6.28 -2.90
N THR A 147 2.37 5.03 -2.50
CA THR A 147 2.04 4.67 -1.11
C THR A 147 3.23 4.76 -0.15
N ASN A 148 4.48 4.78 -0.65
CA ASN A 148 5.71 4.77 0.16
C ASN A 148 6.09 6.13 0.78
N VAL A 149 5.20 7.11 0.69
CA VAL A 149 5.26 8.40 1.41
C VAL A 149 4.91 8.29 2.90
N VAL A 150 4.34 7.17 3.34
CA VAL A 150 4.12 6.89 4.76
C VAL A 150 5.47 6.61 5.43
N SER A 151 5.95 7.58 6.22
CA SER A 151 7.30 7.53 6.82
C SER A 151 7.42 6.57 8.01
N LYS A 152 6.33 6.34 8.75
CA LYS A 152 6.29 5.53 9.98
C LYS A 152 5.04 4.64 10.03
N PRO A 153 4.92 3.63 9.15
CA PRO A 153 3.91 2.59 9.32
C PRO A 153 4.16 1.85 10.64
N ARG A 154 3.11 1.29 11.23
CA ARG A 154 3.21 0.51 12.47
C ARG A 154 3.90 -0.82 12.21
N VAL A 155 3.61 -1.43 11.08
CA VAL A 155 4.19 -2.68 10.59
C VAL A 155 4.26 -2.60 9.06
N THR A 156 5.29 -3.18 8.47
CA THR A 156 5.34 -3.46 7.04
C THR A 156 5.21 -4.96 6.81
N ALA A 157 4.73 -5.37 5.64
CA ALA A 157 4.71 -6.78 5.27
C ALA A 157 5.16 -6.99 3.83
N ILE A 158 6.00 -8.00 3.61
CA ILE A 158 6.38 -8.45 2.26
C ILE A 158 5.85 -9.85 2.05
N THR A 159 4.81 -9.92 1.21
CA THR A 159 4.24 -11.16 0.69
C THR A 159 5.16 -11.75 -0.39
N PRO A 160 4.95 -13.00 -0.87
CA PRO A 160 5.89 -13.67 -1.77
C PRO A 160 6.32 -12.81 -2.96
N VAL A 161 7.64 -12.79 -3.19
CA VAL A 161 8.27 -12.08 -4.31
C VAL A 161 8.57 -13.08 -5.43
N SER A 162 8.21 -12.70 -6.65
CA SER A 162 8.49 -13.47 -7.87
C SER A 162 8.70 -12.53 -9.05
N ILE A 163 9.13 -13.07 -10.20
CA ILE A 163 9.33 -12.32 -11.43
C ILE A 163 8.00 -11.76 -11.92
N ASP A 164 7.89 -10.44 -11.96
CA ASP A 164 6.71 -9.71 -12.44
C ASP A 164 7.11 -8.26 -12.78
N HIS A 165 6.35 -7.62 -13.68
CA HIS A 165 6.56 -6.23 -14.09
C HIS A 165 8.02 -5.87 -14.46
N VAL A 166 8.68 -6.77 -15.19
CA VAL A 166 10.11 -6.68 -15.54
C VAL A 166 10.51 -5.35 -16.17
N SER A 167 9.64 -4.76 -16.99
CA SER A 167 9.88 -3.46 -17.63
C SER A 167 10.06 -2.30 -16.66
N PHE A 168 9.56 -2.42 -15.42
CA PHE A 168 9.61 -1.36 -14.40
C PHE A 168 10.51 -1.73 -13.22
N LEU A 169 10.57 -3.02 -12.86
CA LEU A 169 11.21 -3.48 -11.62
C LEU A 169 12.54 -4.23 -11.85
N GLY A 170 12.92 -4.45 -13.11
CA GLY A 170 14.08 -5.26 -13.49
C GLY A 170 13.73 -6.73 -13.74
N ASP A 171 14.67 -7.46 -14.33
CA ASP A 171 14.48 -8.82 -14.86
C ASP A 171 14.94 -9.94 -13.91
N SER A 172 15.30 -9.60 -12.68
CA SER A 172 15.79 -10.55 -11.67
C SER A 172 14.99 -10.49 -10.37
N ILE A 173 14.92 -11.64 -9.68
CA ILE A 173 14.32 -11.72 -8.34
C ILE A 173 14.98 -10.71 -7.39
N SER A 174 16.30 -10.54 -7.48
CA SER A 174 17.03 -9.61 -6.63
C SER A 174 16.64 -8.15 -6.88
N ALA A 175 16.50 -7.73 -8.15
CA ALA A 175 16.05 -6.38 -8.49
C ALA A 175 14.64 -6.11 -7.98
N ILE A 176 13.70 -7.03 -8.27
CA ILE A 176 12.30 -6.93 -7.84
C ILE A 176 12.18 -6.94 -6.31
N SER A 177 12.99 -7.76 -5.63
CA SER A 177 13.04 -7.80 -4.17
C SER A 177 13.57 -6.51 -3.58
N GLY A 178 14.54 -5.86 -4.22
CA GLY A 178 15.06 -4.56 -3.83
C GLY A 178 13.98 -3.47 -3.90
N GLU A 179 13.19 -3.46 -4.98
CA GLU A 179 12.06 -2.54 -5.12
C GLU A 179 11.01 -2.74 -4.01
N LYS A 180 10.65 -4.00 -3.71
CA LYS A 180 9.66 -4.31 -2.66
C LYS A 180 10.20 -4.04 -1.27
N ALA A 181 11.48 -4.32 -1.02
CA ALA A 181 12.15 -3.99 0.24
C ALA A 181 12.27 -2.48 0.48
N GLY A 182 11.94 -1.64 -0.52
CA GLY A 182 11.85 -0.20 -0.39
C GLY A 182 10.77 0.30 0.58
N ILE A 183 9.79 -0.53 0.96
CA ILE A 183 8.78 -0.15 1.96
C ILE A 183 9.27 -0.29 3.40
N LEU A 184 10.37 -1.03 3.67
CA LEU A 184 10.91 -1.17 5.02
C LEU A 184 11.32 0.20 5.56
N LYS A 185 11.10 0.41 6.86
CA LYS A 185 11.45 1.65 7.56
C LYS A 185 12.30 1.33 8.80
N PRO A 186 13.26 2.21 9.19
CA PRO A 186 14.07 1.99 10.37
C PRO A 186 13.23 1.76 11.63
N ASN A 187 13.60 0.76 12.42
CA ASN A 187 12.92 0.37 13.66
C ASN A 187 11.43 -0.02 13.51
N VAL A 188 10.96 -0.24 12.28
CA VAL A 188 9.61 -0.79 12.02
C VAL A 188 9.74 -2.27 11.70
N THR A 189 8.98 -3.10 12.42
CA THR A 189 8.99 -4.55 12.18
C THR A 189 8.39 -4.85 10.81
N CYS A 190 9.07 -5.70 10.04
CA CYS A 190 8.58 -6.23 8.78
C CYS A 190 8.24 -7.72 8.90
N VAL A 191 6.99 -8.08 8.63
CA VAL A 191 6.56 -9.48 8.52
C VAL A 191 6.82 -9.97 7.10
N VAL A 192 7.66 -10.99 6.97
CA VAL A 192 8.06 -11.56 5.69
C VAL A 192 7.35 -12.90 5.50
N GLY A 193 6.57 -13.03 4.42
CA GLY A 193 5.96 -14.28 4.01
C GLY A 193 6.99 -15.32 3.55
N ARG A 194 6.54 -16.46 3.03
CA ARG A 194 7.44 -17.42 2.36
C ARG A 194 8.16 -16.74 1.19
N GLN A 195 9.47 -16.94 1.10
CA GLN A 195 10.32 -16.37 0.04
C GLN A 195 11.26 -17.43 -0.52
N ASP A 196 11.65 -17.26 -1.78
CA ASP A 196 12.86 -17.90 -2.31
C ASP A 196 14.10 -17.30 -1.64
N ASN A 197 15.16 -18.10 -1.50
CA ASN A 197 16.40 -17.69 -0.82
C ASN A 197 16.98 -16.38 -1.39
N ALA A 198 16.95 -16.19 -2.72
CA ALA A 198 17.46 -14.98 -3.36
C ALA A 198 16.66 -13.73 -2.98
N ALA A 199 15.34 -13.84 -2.84
CA ALA A 199 14.50 -12.73 -2.40
C ALA A 199 14.73 -12.42 -0.92
N LEU A 200 14.77 -13.47 -0.09
CA LEU A 200 15.01 -13.33 1.34
C LEU A 200 16.34 -12.66 1.64
N GLU A 201 17.41 -13.04 0.93
CA GLU A 201 18.74 -12.44 1.10
C GLU A 201 18.71 -10.92 0.87
N VAL A 202 18.02 -10.45 -0.18
CA VAL A 202 17.90 -9.02 -0.48
C VAL A 202 17.08 -8.29 0.59
N ILE A 203 15.95 -8.87 1.01
CA ILE A 203 15.10 -8.29 2.06
C ILE A 203 15.88 -8.20 3.38
N ALA A 204 16.56 -9.28 3.79
CA ALA A 204 17.37 -9.34 5.01
C ALA A 204 18.52 -8.34 4.98
N ARG A 205 19.24 -8.24 3.85
CA ARG A 205 20.31 -7.25 3.67
C ARG A 205 19.78 -5.83 3.86
N ARG A 206 18.68 -5.48 3.19
CA ARG A 206 18.06 -4.15 3.32
C ARG A 206 17.60 -3.87 4.75
N ALA A 207 17.01 -4.86 5.40
CA ALA A 207 16.56 -4.75 6.78
C ALA A 207 17.72 -4.46 7.74
N ASN A 208 18.83 -5.18 7.59
CA ASN A 208 20.05 -4.97 8.37
C ASN A 208 20.66 -3.58 8.14
N GLU A 209 20.71 -3.10 6.89
CA GLU A 209 21.24 -1.77 6.55
C GLU A 209 20.51 -0.63 7.27
N ILE A 210 19.20 -0.76 7.45
CA ILE A 210 18.37 0.31 8.03
C ILE A 210 17.91 0.02 9.46
N GLY A 211 18.28 -1.12 10.04
CA GLY A 211 17.82 -1.55 11.36
C GLY A 211 16.31 -1.80 11.44
N ALA A 212 15.73 -2.44 10.42
CA ALA A 212 14.34 -2.90 10.45
C ALA A 212 14.28 -4.36 10.98
N PRO A 213 13.62 -4.63 12.12
CA PRO A 213 13.45 -6.00 12.61
C PRO A 213 12.62 -6.85 11.63
N LEU A 214 13.02 -8.10 11.40
CA LEU A 214 12.27 -9.03 10.55
C LEU A 214 11.59 -10.12 11.37
N GLN A 215 10.35 -10.44 10.99
CA GLN A 215 9.64 -11.66 11.39
C GLN A 215 9.48 -12.52 10.14
N VAL A 216 10.36 -13.50 9.96
CA VAL A 216 10.45 -14.29 8.72
C VAL A 216 9.69 -15.61 8.86
N PHE A 217 8.88 -15.95 7.87
CA PHE A 217 8.19 -17.24 7.84
C PHE A 217 9.20 -18.41 7.88
N GLY A 218 8.99 -19.35 8.79
CA GLY A 218 9.87 -20.51 8.99
C GLY A 218 11.05 -20.25 9.94
N GLU A 219 11.25 -19.00 10.37
CA GLU A 219 12.30 -18.64 11.34
C GLU A 219 11.69 -17.94 12.57
N GLY A 220 11.01 -16.81 12.36
CA GLY A 220 10.35 -16.03 13.42
C GLY A 220 8.91 -16.44 13.70
N TYR A 221 8.21 -16.98 12.69
CA TYR A 221 6.87 -17.54 12.85
C TYR A 221 6.59 -18.66 11.86
N ALA A 222 5.67 -19.55 12.21
CA ALA A 222 5.17 -20.61 11.35
C ALA A 222 3.64 -20.68 11.43
N VAL A 223 3.03 -21.12 10.33
CA VAL A 223 1.60 -21.39 10.24
C VAL A 223 1.37 -22.74 9.59
N SER A 224 0.56 -23.59 10.23
CA SER A 224 0.16 -24.89 9.71
C SER A 224 -1.36 -25.08 9.81
N ARG A 225 -1.91 -25.94 8.95
CA ARG A 225 -3.31 -26.33 9.01
C ARG A 225 -3.43 -27.68 9.73
N GLN A 226 -4.26 -27.74 10.77
CA GLN A 226 -4.59 -28.97 11.49
C GLN A 226 -6.10 -29.18 11.47
N GLY A 227 -6.58 -30.01 10.54
CA GLY A 227 -8.01 -30.15 10.28
C GLY A 227 -8.64 -28.83 9.82
N ASP A 228 -9.60 -28.33 10.60
CA ASP A 228 -10.27 -27.04 10.35
C ASP A 228 -9.65 -25.86 11.13
N ARG A 229 -8.51 -26.09 11.79
CA ARG A 229 -7.79 -25.06 12.55
C ARG A 229 -6.57 -24.58 11.79
N ILE A 230 -6.26 -23.30 11.97
CA ILE A 230 -4.98 -22.69 11.63
C ILE A 230 -4.19 -22.61 12.95
N VAL A 231 -3.01 -23.21 12.98
CA VAL A 231 -2.09 -23.18 14.12
C VAL A 231 -0.97 -22.20 13.78
N TYR A 232 -0.78 -21.22 14.65
CA TYR A 232 0.28 -20.23 14.58
C TYR A 232 1.29 -20.49 15.71
N GLU A 233 2.56 -20.41 15.38
CA GLU A 233 3.70 -20.58 16.29
C GLU A 233 4.70 -19.45 16.03
N ASP A 234 5.23 -18.82 17.07
CA ASP A 234 6.36 -17.89 17.02
C ASP A 234 7.49 -18.31 17.95
N ALA A 235 8.67 -17.74 17.72
CA ALA A 235 9.92 -18.07 18.40
C ALA A 235 10.04 -17.48 19.82
#